data_AF-A0A7V8VZU7-F1
#
_entry.id   AF-A0A7V8VZU7-F1
#
_cell.length_a   1.000
_cell.length_b   1.000
_cell.length_c   1.000
_cell.angle_alpha   90.00
_cell.angle_beta   90.00
_cell.angle_gamma   90.00
#
_symmetry.space_group_name_H-M   'P 1'
#
loop_
_entity.id
_entity.type
_entity.pdbx_description
1 polymer ?
#
loop_
_entity_poly.entity_id
_entity_poly.type
_entity_poly.pdbx_seq_one_letter_code
_entity_poly.pdbx_strand_id
1 'polypeptide(L)' 'MSDMEPEVRNFLAKITISLSVSVLWMLINSTFGIFFKYAFFEDKPTIGNYIFYIWFVISLGWLIYYLYKKWKF' A
#
# COMPACT_ATOMS: atom_id res chain seq x y z
N MET A 1 -31.32 -14.62 2.59
CA MET A 1 -29.89 -14.43 2.87
C MET A 1 -29.86 -13.60 4.14
N SER A 2 -29.32 -14.12 5.25
CA SER A 2 -29.39 -13.48 6.56
C SER A 2 -28.90 -12.04 6.45
N ASP A 3 -29.77 -11.08 6.75
CA ASP A 3 -29.42 -9.67 6.79
C ASP A 3 -28.41 -9.47 7.92
N MET A 4 -27.13 -9.40 7.54
CA MET A 4 -26.04 -9.09 8.45
C MET A 4 -26.30 -7.72 9.06
N GLU A 5 -26.14 -7.61 10.38
CA GLU A 5 -26.31 -6.32 11.05
C GLU A 5 -25.45 -5.26 10.37
N PRO A 6 -26.01 -4.07 10.10
CA PRO A 6 -25.34 -3.03 9.32
C PRO A 6 -23.98 -2.63 9.91
N GLU A 7 -23.84 -2.72 11.24
CA GLU A 7 -22.58 -2.49 11.95
C GLU A 7 -21.50 -3.52 11.58
N VAL A 8 -21.82 -4.81 11.64
CA VAL A 8 -20.90 -5.90 11.29
C VAL A 8 -20.48 -5.79 9.82
N ARG A 9 -21.44 -5.49 8.93
CA ARG A 9 -21.15 -5.28 7.50
C ARG A 9 -20.18 -4.12 7.28
N ASN A 10 -20.39 -2.99 7.96
CA ASN A 10 -19.53 -1.82 7.85
C ASN A 10 -18.12 -2.09 8.40
N PHE A 11 -18.02 -2.82 9.50
CA PHE A 11 -16.73 -3.23 10.07
C PHE A 11 -15.95 -4.14 9.12
N LEU A 12 -16.59 -5.17 8.56
CA LEU A 12 -15.97 -6.06 7.58
C LEU A 12 -15.56 -5.30 6.31
N ALA A 13 -16.39 -4.38 5.82
CA ALA A 13 -16.04 -3.53 4.69
C ALA A 13 -14.80 -2.66 4.99
N LYS A 14 -14.68 -2.13 6.21
CA LYS A 14 -13.52 -1.34 6.66
C LYS A 14 -12.24 -2.16 6.64
N ILE A 15 -12.28 -3.41 7.13
CA ILE A 15 -11.17 -4.36 7.07
C ILE A 15 -10.80 -4.68 5.62
N THR A 16 -11.78 -5.10 4.82
CA THR A 16 -11.56 -5.51 3.42
C THR A 16 -10.92 -4.39 2.62
N ILE A 17 -11.42 -3.15 2.74
CA ILE A 17 -10.82 -2.02 2.01
C ILE A 17 -9.41 -1.72 2.52
N SER A 18 -9.15 -1.82 3.83
CA SER A 18 -7.81 -1.62 4.39
C SER A 18 -6.80 -2.63 3.84
N LEU A 19 -7.20 -3.90 3.77
CA LEU A 19 -6.40 -4.97 3.17
C LEU A 19 -6.21 -4.73 1.67
N SER A 20 -7.29 -4.46 0.92
CA SER A 20 -7.21 -4.24 -0.53
C SER A 20 -6.30 -3.08 -0.90
N VAL A 21 -6.36 -1.96 -0.18
CA VAL A 21 -5.48 -0.81 -0.42
C VAL A 21 -4.02 -1.16 -0.11
N SER A 22 -3.77 -1.89 0.99
CA SER A 22 -2.42 -2.33 1.35
C SER A 22 -1.83 -3.29 0.32
N VAL A 23 -2.62 -4.25 -0.15
CA VAL A 23 -2.22 -5.20 -1.20
C VAL A 23 -1.99 -4.48 -2.52
N LEU A 24 -2.86 -3.56 -2.91
CA LEU A 24 -2.68 -2.76 -4.12
C LEU A 24 -1.39 -1.93 -4.06
N TRP A 25 -1.11 -1.30 -2.92
CA TRP A 25 0.14 -0.57 -2.71
C TRP A 25 1.36 -1.50 -2.82
N MET A 26 1.30 -2.71 -2.26
CA MET A 26 2.37 -3.70 -2.42
C MET A 26 2.56 -4.12 -3.87
N LEU A 27 1.48 -4.37 -4.62
CA LEU A 27 1.54 -4.76 -6.03
C LEU A 27 2.18 -3.67 -6.89
N ILE A 28 1.78 -2.42 -6.69
CA ILE A 28 2.36 -1.26 -7.38
C ILE A 28 3.86 -1.21 -7.11
N ASN A 29 4.27 -1.16 -5.84
CA ASN A 29 5.69 -1.02 -5.49
C ASN A 29 6.53 -2.24 -5.87
N SER A 30 5.97 -3.45 -5.80
CA SER A 30 6.66 -4.66 -6.25
C SER A 30 6.81 -4.69 -7.75
N THR A 31 5.80 -4.25 -8.51
CA THR A 31 5.91 -4.12 -9.97
C THR A 31 6.98 -3.09 -10.31
N PHE A 32 6.90 -1.87 -9.77
CA PHE A 32 7.89 -0.84 -10.08
C PHE A 32 9.30 -1.17 -9.57
N GLY A 33 9.43 -1.79 -8.39
CA GLY A 33 10.71 -2.15 -7.80
C GLY A 33 11.36 -3.36 -8.47
N ILE A 34 10.60 -4.42 -8.72
CA ILE A 34 11.13 -5.70 -9.21
C ILE A 34 11.15 -5.73 -10.74
N PHE A 35 10.04 -5.41 -11.41
CA PHE A 35 9.94 -5.52 -12.88
C PHE A 35 10.89 -4.56 -13.59
N PHE A 36 10.99 -3.32 -13.10
CA PHE A 36 11.93 -2.32 -13.64
C PHE A 36 13.30 -2.36 -12.95
N LYS A 37 13.53 -3.34 -12.07
CA LYS A 37 14.77 -3.54 -11.31
C LYS A 37 15.19 -2.35 -10.42
N TYR A 38 14.34 -1.36 -10.18
CA TYR A 38 14.67 -0.20 -9.34
C TYR A 38 14.87 -0.54 -7.86
N ALA A 39 14.42 -1.71 -7.40
CA ALA A 39 14.68 -2.19 -6.04
C ALA A 39 16.10 -2.79 -5.89
N PHE A 40 16.73 -3.23 -6.99
CA PHE A 40 18.03 -3.88 -6.96
C PHE A 40 19.13 -2.91 -7.38
N PHE A 41 20.27 -2.97 -6.68
CA PHE A 41 21.50 -2.32 -7.11
C PHE A 41 22.32 -3.37 -7.85
N GLU A 42 22.46 -3.25 -9.17
CA GLU A 42 23.28 -4.19 -9.94
C GLU A 42 24.78 -3.96 -9.64
N ASP A 43 25.34 -2.79 -10.00
CA ASP A 43 26.73 -2.41 -9.70
C ASP A 43 26.85 -1.09 -8.93
N LYS A 44 26.01 -0.10 -9.30
CA LYS A 44 26.01 1.23 -8.72
C LYS A 44 24.57 1.71 -8.60
N PRO A 45 24.19 2.40 -7.52
CA PRO A 45 22.87 3.00 -7.43
C PRO A 45 22.67 4.03 -8.55
N THR A 46 21.64 3.80 -9.36
CA THR A 46 21.23 4.70 -10.44
C THR A 46 20.22 5.72 -9.92
N ILE A 47 20.01 6.80 -10.68
CA ILE A 47 18.98 7.81 -10.38
C ILE A 47 17.59 7.17 -10.20
N GLY A 48 17.27 6.14 -10.99
CA GLY A 48 16.01 5.41 -10.89
C GLY A 48 15.82 4.74 -9.52
N ASN A 49 16.89 4.19 -8.94
CA ASN A 49 16.82 3.60 -7.59
C ASN A 49 16.51 4.69 -6.54
N TYR A 50 17.19 5.83 -6.58
CA TYR A 50 16.96 6.92 -5.62
C TYR A 50 15.52 7.45 -5.68
N ILE A 51 15.01 7.68 -6.89
CA ILE A 51 13.62 8.11 -7.10
C ILE A 51 12.64 7.05 -6.55
N PHE A 52 12.87 5.77 -6.84
CA PHE A 52 12.04 4.69 -6.34
C PHE A 52 12.00 4.64 -4.81
N TYR A 53 13.15 4.73 -4.13
CA TYR A 53 13.19 4.69 -2.66
C TYR A 53 12.54 5.93 -2.02
N ILE A 54 12.73 7.13 -2.58
CA ILE A 54 12.04 8.34 -2.11
C ILE A 54 10.52 8.17 -2.24
N TRP A 55 10.05 7.72 -3.41
CA TRP A 55 8.64 7.42 -3.65
C TRP A 55 8.10 6.34 -2.69
N PHE A 56 8.87 5.28 -2.46
CA PHE A 56 8.48 4.18 -1.58
C PHE A 56 8.26 4.66 -0.14
N VAL A 57 9.20 5.45 0.41
CA VAL A 57 9.06 5.98 1.78
C VAL A 57 7.90 6.96 1.89
N ILE A 58 7.74 7.89 0.94
CA ILE A 58 6.64 8.86 0.96
C ILE A 58 5.29 8.14 0.85
N SER A 59 5.17 7.21 -0.10
CA SER A 59 3.93 6.47 -0.32
C SER A 59 3.59 5.53 0.84
N LEU A 60 4.59 4.95 1.52
CA LEU A 60 4.39 4.19 2.75
C LEU A 60 3.87 5.08 3.88
N GLY A 61 4.45 6.27 4.06
CA GLY A 61 3.95 7.25 5.03
C GLY A 61 2.49 7.63 4.77
N TRP A 62 2.12 7.84 3.50
CA TRP A 62 0.74 8.08 3.10
C TRP A 62 -0.18 6.88 3.32
N LEU A 63 0.26 5.65 3.03
CA LEU A 63 -0.52 4.44 3.30
C LEU A 63 -0.83 4.32 4.80
N ILE A 64 0.19 4.48 5.65
CA ILE A 64 0.04 4.42 7.11
C ILE A 64 -0.91 5.53 7.59
N TYR A 65 -0.73 6.75 7.10
CA TYR A 65 -1.61 7.87 7.45
C TYR A 65 -3.07 7.62 7.01
N TYR A 66 -3.28 7.12 5.80
CA TYR A 66 -4.61 6.77 5.29
C TYR A 66 -5.28 5.71 6.16
N LEU A 67 -4.57 4.63 6.49
CA LEU A 67 -5.08 3.58 7.37
C LEU A 67 -5.35 4.12 8.77
N TYR A 68 -4.42 4.85 9.37
CA TYR A 68 -4.61 5.46 10.70
C TYR A 68 -5.86 6.35 10.75
N LYS A 69 -6.02 7.26 9.77
CA LYS A 69 -7.19 8.15 9.70
C LYS A 69 -8.47 7.34 9.53
N LYS A 70 -8.44 6.30 8.70
CA LYS A 70 -9.59 5.43 8.47
C LYS A 70 -10.00 4.67 9.73
N TRP A 71 -9.06 4.24 10.57
CA TRP A 71 -9.34 3.47 11.78
C TRP A 71 -9.69 4.34 12.99
N LYS A 72 -9.24 5.59 13.01
CA LYS A 72 -9.55 6.56 14.07
C LYS A 72 -10.96 7.18 13.95
N PHE A 73 -11.50 7.26 12.73
CA PHE A 73 -12.86 7.73 12.43
C PHE A 73 -13.77 6.56 12.04
#